data_AF-A0A922SHR3-F1
#
_entry.id   AF-A0A922SHR3-F1
#
_cell.length_a   1.000
_cell.length_b   1.000
_cell.length_c   1.000
_cell.angle_alpha   90.00
_cell.angle_beta   90.00
_cell.angle_gamma   90.00
#
_symmetry.space_group_name_H-M   'P 1'
#
loop_
_entity.id
_entity.type
_entity.pdbx_description
1 polymer ?
#
loop_
_entity_poly.entity_id
_entity_poly.type
_entity_poly.pdbx_seq_one_letter_code
_entity_poly.pdbx_strand_id
1 'polypeptide(L)'
;MFSIFTVAIAAAFPNLELVISFVGAVFFSTLGLLIPAVVDTVYRWENRLGRFNYILWKNTLIGIISIIALFSGAYVSVQGMIEDFGGHSIENHELFENSTLT
;
A
#
# COMPACT_ATOMS: atom_id res chain seq x y z
N MET A 1 -19.70 -10.41 -12.16
CA MET A 1 -18.36 -10.89 -11.75
C MET A 1 -17.61 -9.85 -10.93
N PHE A 2 -17.49 -8.60 -11.39
CA PHE A 2 -16.89 -7.50 -10.61
C PHE A 2 -17.59 -7.22 -9.27
N SER A 3 -18.93 -7.30 -9.23
CA SER A 3 -19.70 -6.99 -8.01
C SER A 3 -19.38 -7.89 -6.82
N ILE A 4 -18.99 -9.15 -7.07
CA ILE A 4 -18.63 -10.09 -5.99
C ILE A 4 -17.29 -9.71 -5.36
N PHE A 5 -16.36 -9.21 -6.17
CA PHE A 5 -15.04 -8.78 -5.71
C PHE A 5 -15.11 -7.54 -4.82
N THR A 6 -15.89 -6.53 -5.23
CA THR A 6 -16.12 -5.34 -4.39
C THR A 6 -16.82 -5.68 -3.08
N VAL A 7 -17.81 -6.57 -3.11
CA VAL A 7 -18.51 -7.02 -1.89
C VAL A 7 -17.57 -7.81 -0.96
N ALA A 8 -16.71 -8.67 -1.51
CA ALA A 8 -15.74 -9.43 -0.72
C ALA A 8 -14.72 -8.51 -0.02
N ILE A 9 -14.20 -7.49 -0.71
CA ILE A 9 -13.28 -6.50 -0.11
C ILE A 9 -13.99 -5.68 0.97
N ALA A 10 -15.22 -5.22 0.70
CA ALA A 10 -16.01 -4.45 1.66
C ALA A 10 -16.38 -5.27 2.92
N ALA A 11 -16.59 -6.58 2.78
CA ALA A 11 -16.87 -7.47 3.91
C ALA A 11 -15.62 -7.84 4.73
N ALA A 12 -14.44 -7.91 4.08
CA ALA A 12 -13.19 -8.28 4.74
C ALA A 12 -12.56 -7.13 5.54
N PHE A 13 -12.79 -5.87 5.14
CA PHE A 13 -12.18 -4.69 5.75
C PHE A 13 -13.23 -3.68 6.19
N PRO A 14 -13.53 -3.57 7.50
CA PRO A 14 -14.45 -2.54 8.01
C PRO A 14 -13.88 -1.12 7.89
N ASN A 15 -12.55 -0.98 7.83
CA ASN A 15 -11.83 0.29 7.73
C ASN A 15 -11.47 0.60 6.26
N LEU A 16 -12.36 1.32 5.56
CA LEU A 16 -12.20 1.66 4.13
C LEU A 16 -10.98 2.57 3.84
N GLU A 17 -10.59 3.39 4.81
CA GLU A 17 -9.40 4.26 4.75
C GLU A 17 -8.10 3.46 4.61
N LEU A 18 -8.08 2.27 5.19
CA LEU A 18 -6.96 1.36 5.15
C LEU A 18 -6.76 0.75 3.76
N VAL A 19 -7.88 0.35 3.15
CA VAL A 19 -7.93 -0.25 1.83
C VAL A 19 -7.61 0.77 0.75
N ILE A 20 -8.09 2.02 0.88
CA ILE A 20 -7.84 3.06 -0.13
C ILE A 20 -6.34 3.40 -0.23
N SER A 21 -5.64 3.45 0.91
CA SER A 21 -4.20 3.70 0.96
C SER A 21 -3.40 2.53 0.37
N PHE A 22 -3.76 1.29 0.73
CA PHE A 22 -3.12 0.09 0.19
C PHE A 22 -3.30 -0.04 -1.33
N VAL A 23 -4.53 0.08 -1.81
CA VAL A 23 -4.85 -0.07 -3.23
C VAL A 23 -4.22 1.06 -4.05
N GLY A 24 -4.21 2.29 -3.52
CA GLY A 24 -3.52 3.44 -4.10
C GLY A 24 -2.01 3.21 -4.24
N ALA A 25 -1.35 2.66 -3.21
CA ALA A 25 0.08 2.34 -3.27
C ALA A 25 0.38 1.26 -4.33
N VAL A 26 -0.43 0.20 -4.39
CA VAL A 26 -0.27 -0.88 -5.39
C VAL A 26 -0.52 -0.37 -6.81
N PHE A 27 -1.60 0.38 -7.03
CA PHE A 27 -1.92 0.93 -8.35
C PHE A 27 -0.93 2.01 -8.77
N PHE A 28 -0.46 2.88 -7.87
CA PHE A 28 0.59 3.85 -8.17
C PHE A 28 1.93 3.17 -8.48
N SER A 29 2.28 2.09 -7.77
CA SER A 29 3.44 1.27 -8.11
C SER A 29 3.31 0.61 -9.48
N THR A 30 2.09 0.22 -9.88
CA THR A 30 1.85 -0.50 -11.14
C THR A 30 1.55 0.42 -12.32
N LEU A 31 1.04 1.63 -12.11
CA LEU A 31 0.75 2.60 -13.16
C LEU A 31 1.82 3.69 -13.20
N GLY A 32 2.14 4.32 -12.07
CA GLY A 32 3.11 5.41 -11.99
C GLY A 32 4.55 4.94 -12.19
N LEU A 33 4.92 3.77 -11.66
CA LEU A 33 6.30 3.26 -11.69
C LEU A 33 6.54 2.21 -12.80
N LEU A 34 5.55 1.38 -13.12
CA LEU A 34 5.70 0.38 -14.19
C LEU A 34 5.67 1.03 -15.59
N ILE A 35 4.84 2.05 -15.84
CA ILE A 35 4.75 2.72 -17.15
C ILE A 35 6.11 3.29 -17.58
N PRO A 36 6.83 4.11 -16.78
CA PRO A 36 8.14 4.60 -17.18
C PRO A 36 9.15 3.46 -17.36
N ALA A 37 9.14 2.42 -16.51
CA ALA A 37 9.99 1.25 -16.67
C ALA A 37 9.74 0.50 -18.00
N VAL A 38 8.47 0.33 -18.38
CA VAL A 38 8.05 -0.32 -19.64
C VAL A 38 8.40 0.55 -20.84
N VAL A 39 8.12 1.86 -20.79
CA VAL A 39 8.44 2.80 -21.86
C VAL A 39 9.95 2.83 -22.12
N ASP A 40 10.77 2.90 -21.07
CA ASP A 40 12.24 2.87 -21.19
C ASP A 40 12.73 1.52 -21.75
N THR A 41 12.08 0.41 -21.37
CA THR A 41 12.40 -0.94 -21.86
C THR A 41 12.05 -1.10 -23.35
N VAL A 42 10.87 -0.66 -23.77
CA VAL A 42 10.40 -0.75 -25.16
C VAL A 42 11.20 0.17 -26.07
N TYR A 43 11.43 1.42 -25.66
CA TYR A 43 12.19 2.40 -26.45
C TYR A 43 13.64 1.97 -26.70
N ARG A 44 14.19 1.16 -25.79
CA ARG A 44 15.56 0.68 -25.87
C ARG A 44 15.71 -0.66 -26.61
N TRP A 45 14.60 -1.28 -27.02
CA TRP A 45 14.61 -2.49 -27.85
C TRP A 45 15.12 -2.20 -29.28
N GLU A 46 14.89 -0.99 -29.78
CA GLU A 46 15.27 -0.59 -31.15
C GLU A 46 16.74 -0.15 -31.27
N ASN A 47 17.33 0.38 -30.20
CA ASN A 47 18.71 0.85 -30.19
C ASN A 47 19.64 -0.20 -29.57
N ARG A 48 20.28 -1.00 -30.42
CA ARG A 48 21.26 -2.03 -30.04
C ARG A 48 22.27 -1.53 -28.98
N LEU A 49 22.15 -2.06 -27.77
CA LEU A 49 23.24 -2.28 -26.78
C LEU A 49 24.22 -1.10 -26.53
N GLY A 50 23.74 0.14 -26.59
CA GLY A 50 24.57 1.34 -26.40
C GLY A 50 24.84 1.69 -24.93
N ARG A 51 26.08 1.41 -24.46
CA ARG A 51 26.86 2.16 -23.45
C ARG A 51 26.30 2.21 -22.00
N PHE A 52 26.73 1.23 -21.19
CA PHE A 52 26.98 1.37 -19.74
C PHE A 52 25.79 1.61 -18.80
N ASN A 53 25.19 0.52 -18.27
CA ASN A 53 24.65 0.32 -16.89
C ASN A 53 23.77 1.40 -16.18
N TYR A 54 23.52 2.56 -16.79
CA TYR A 54 22.77 3.69 -16.22
C TYR A 54 21.27 3.42 -16.22
N ILE A 55 20.86 2.56 -17.15
CA ILE A 55 19.49 2.17 -17.40
C ILE A 55 19.01 1.09 -16.44
N LEU A 56 19.93 0.24 -15.97
CA LEU A 56 19.67 -0.71 -14.90
C LEU A 56 19.49 0.04 -13.58
N TRP A 57 20.34 1.05 -13.32
CA TRP A 57 20.20 1.88 -12.12
C TRP A 57 18.86 2.60 -12.10
N LYS A 58 18.41 3.20 -13.22
CA LYS A 58 17.09 3.84 -13.27
C LYS A 58 15.95 2.85 -13.04
N ASN A 59 15.98 1.67 -13.65
CA ASN A 59 14.94 0.67 -13.47
C ASN A 59 14.91 0.11 -12.03
N THR A 60 16.08 -0.07 -11.42
CA THR A 60 16.23 -0.48 -10.01
C THR A 60 15.77 0.62 -9.05
N LEU A 61 16.04 1.89 -9.33
CA LEU A 61 15.61 3.01 -8.48
C LEU A 61 14.08 3.12 -8.45
N ILE A 62 13.43 2.93 -9.59
CA ILE A 62 11.96 2.80 -9.69
C ILE A 62 11.42 1.60 -8.91
N GLY A 63 12.10 0.44 -8.98
CA GLY A 63 11.74 -0.74 -8.18
C GLY A 63 11.88 -0.52 -6.67
N ILE A 64 12.93 0.19 -6.23
CA ILE A 64 13.15 0.52 -4.81
C ILE A 64 12.07 1.48 -4.30
N ILE A 65 11.73 2.53 -5.07
CA ILE A 65 10.65 3.45 -4.70
C ILE A 65 9.30 2.73 -4.65
N SER A 66 9.06 1.78 -5.56
CA SER A 66 7.88 0.91 -5.58
C SER A 66 7.75 0.11 -4.29
N ILE A 67 8.83 -0.54 -3.87
CA ILE A 67 8.88 -1.33 -2.63
C ILE A 67 8.61 -0.41 -1.41
N ILE A 68 9.25 0.76 -1.35
CA ILE A 68 9.04 1.72 -0.25
C ILE A 68 7.59 2.21 -0.21
N ALA A 69 6.99 2.53 -1.36
CA ALA A 69 5.60 2.96 -1.45
C ALA A 69 4.63 1.84 -1.03
N LEU A 70 4.89 0.60 -1.44
CA LEU A 70 4.12 -0.57 -1.05
C LEU A 70 4.20 -0.84 0.46
N PHE A 71 5.41 -0.79 1.04
CA PHE A 71 5.61 -0.95 2.48
C PHE A 71 4.98 0.20 3.27
N SER A 72 5.06 1.44 2.79
CA SER A 72 4.40 2.59 3.43
C SER A 72 2.88 2.41 3.45
N GLY A 73 2.27 2.04 2.32
CA GLY A 73 0.84 1.76 2.24
C GLY A 73 0.40 0.58 3.10
N ALA A 74 1.20 -0.49 3.15
CA ALA A 74 0.96 -1.63 4.03
C ALA A 74 1.14 -1.29 5.52
N TYR A 75 2.14 -0.47 5.86
CA TYR A 75 2.44 -0.07 7.23
C TYR A 75 1.35 0.81 7.83
N VAL A 76 0.91 1.84 7.08
CA VAL A 76 -0.24 2.68 7.48
C VAL A 76 -1.49 1.82 7.65
N SER A 77 -1.64 0.80 6.79
CA SER A 77 -2.76 -0.13 6.91
C SER A 77 -2.71 -0.94 8.21
N VAL A 78 -1.58 -1.58 8.50
CA VAL A 78 -1.44 -2.38 9.73
C VAL A 78 -1.54 -1.52 11.00
N GLN A 79 -1.00 -0.30 11.00
CA GLN A 79 -1.12 0.64 12.12
C GLN A 79 -2.57 1.00 12.42
N GLY A 80 -3.37 1.36 11.42
CA GLY A 80 -4.77 1.72 11.63
C GLY A 80 -5.60 0.54 12.18
N MET A 81 -5.29 -0.69 11.79
CA MET A 81 -5.89 -1.87 12.43
C MET A 81 -5.48 -1.97 13.90
N ILE A 82 -4.18 -1.92 14.21
CA ILE A 82 -3.68 -2.09 15.58
C ILE A 82 -4.23 -1.01 16.53
N GLU A 83 -4.33 0.23 16.07
CA GLU A 83 -4.83 1.34 16.89
C GLU A 83 -6.34 1.21 17.18
N ASP A 84 -7.14 0.77 16.20
CA ASP A 84 -8.57 0.49 16.35
C ASP A 84 -8.81 -0.67 17.35
N PHE A 85 -7.99 -1.72 17.28
CA PHE A 85 -8.04 -2.84 18.24
C PHE A 85 -7.52 -2.46 19.64
N GLY A 86 -6.52 -1.57 19.73
CA GLY A 86 -5.94 -1.12 21.00
C GLY A 86 -6.82 -0.13 21.76
N GLY A 87 -7.46 0.81 21.05
CA GLY A 87 -8.37 1.80 21.63
C GLY A 87 -9.59 1.16 22.30
N HIS A 88 -10.13 0.09 21.70
CA HIS A 88 -11.26 -0.64 22.28
C HIS A 88 -10.93 -1.32 23.62
N SER A 89 -9.65 -1.53 23.94
CA SER A 89 -9.25 -2.14 25.22
C SER A 89 -9.12 -1.12 26.36
N ILE A 90 -8.91 0.16 26.06
CA ILE A 90 -8.73 1.21 27.08
C ILE A 90 -10.09 1.78 27.52
N GLU A 91 -11.03 1.97 26.59
CA GLU A 91 -12.38 2.43 26.94
C GLU A 91 -13.09 1.45 27.89
N ASN A 92 -12.98 0.14 27.66
CA ASN A 92 -13.59 -0.86 28.54
C ASN A 92 -13.03 -0.90 29.99
N HIS A 93 -11.86 -0.32 30.24
CA HIS A 93 -11.26 -0.30 31.58
C HIS A 93 -11.60 0.97 32.38
N GLU A 94 -11.83 2.11 31.71
CA GLU A 94 -12.21 3.36 32.40
C GLU A 94 -13.63 3.32 32.99
N LEU A 95 -14.60 2.65 32.35
CA LEU A 95 -15.96 2.61 32.87
C LEU A 95 -16.08 1.66 34.08
N PHE A 96 -15.22 0.64 34.16
CA PHE A 96 -15.18 -0.25 35.32
C PHE A 96 -14.55 0.43 36.53
N GLU A 97 -13.54 1.28 36.33
CA GLU A 97 -12.92 2.05 37.41
C GLU A 97 -13.87 3.12 37.95
N ASN A 98 -14.60 3.84 37.08
CA ASN A 98 -15.50 4.92 37.52
C ASN A 98 -16.78 4.42 38.26
N SER A 99 -17.21 3.19 38.01
CA SER A 99 -18.42 2.61 38.59
C SER A 99 -18.17 1.86 39.89
N THR A 100 -16.90 1.60 40.23
CA THR A 100 -16.51 1.03 41.53
C THR A 100 -16.27 2.13 42.58
N LEU A 101 -16.15 3.40 42.16
CA LEU A 101 -15.91 4.56 43.03
C LEU A 101 -17.16 5.38 43.37
N THR A 102 -18.36 4.92 42.99
CA THR A 102 -19.67 5.53 43.36
C THR A 102 -20.54 4.54 44.11
#